data_AF-A0A9Q0DKN0-F1
#
_entry.id   AF-A0A9Q0DKN0-F1
#
_cell.length_a   1.000
_cell.length_b   1.000
_cell.length_c   1.000
_cell.angle_alpha   90.00
_cell.angle_beta   90.00
_cell.angle_gamma   90.00
#
_symmetry.space_group_name_H-M   'P 1'
#
loop_
_entity.id
_entity.type
_entity.pdbx_description
1 polymer ?
#
loop_
_entity_poly.entity_id
_entity_poly.type
_entity_poly.pdbx_seq_one_letter_code
_entity_poly.pdbx_strand_id
1 'polypeptide(L)'
;MLSQSWGDAEGCVTVKYSLAGQPTQNQLRFSLQPTEDTGLTAHRLGARALICSLEAESKEQGDQSDGVKAKEKAIEVSIQSGVSSSLTAFIAVNKGSGEARASGSWLLESPLATALGKTLQEVESSKPESVSPEVWATVLAVTWLHGFKMDAQVEWEFLAMKAVSWLHGEKVPCLTECLRAGNLLLGCQVQESSMGM
;
A
#
# COMPACT_ATOMS: atom_id res chain seq x y z
N MET A 1 -9.01 35.81 15.74
CA MET A 1 -8.58 35.45 14.37
C MET A 1 -7.08 35.24 14.39
N LEU A 2 -6.63 33.99 14.41
CA LEU A 2 -5.26 33.62 14.03
C LEU A 2 -5.40 32.48 13.01
N SER A 3 -5.40 32.83 11.74
CA SER A 3 -5.22 31.88 10.66
C SER A 3 -3.74 31.50 10.63
N GLN A 4 -3.38 30.33 11.14
CA GLN A 4 -2.12 29.69 10.77
C GLN A 4 -2.43 28.79 9.57
N SER A 5 -2.14 29.30 8.38
CA SER A 5 -2.14 28.51 7.16
C SER A 5 -0.92 27.60 7.16
N TRP A 6 -1.10 26.29 7.34
CA TRP A 6 -0.07 25.28 7.07
C TRP A 6 0.10 25.06 5.57
N GLY A 7 0.59 26.10 4.89
CA GLY A 7 0.71 26.14 3.44
C GLY A 7 1.99 25.54 2.85
N ASP A 8 2.98 25.12 3.65
CA ASP A 8 4.33 24.87 3.08
C ASP A 8 5.22 23.92 3.92
N ALA A 9 4.72 22.75 4.31
CA ALA A 9 5.57 21.76 4.97
C ALA A 9 6.54 21.14 3.94
N GLU A 10 7.86 21.36 4.11
CA GLU A 10 8.93 20.89 3.21
C GLU A 10 9.85 19.88 3.94
N GLY A 11 10.28 18.83 3.24
CA GLY A 11 11.29 17.86 3.69
C GLY A 11 12.60 18.01 2.91
N CYS A 12 13.71 17.53 3.47
CA CYS A 12 15.03 17.63 2.85
C CYS A 12 15.85 16.34 3.06
N VAL A 13 16.43 15.80 1.99
CA VAL A 13 17.43 14.71 2.01
C VAL A 13 18.80 15.26 1.68
N THR A 14 19.81 14.84 2.45
CA THR A 14 21.21 15.21 2.22
C THR A 14 22.05 13.97 2.01
N VAL A 15 22.73 13.89 0.86
CA VAL A 15 23.68 12.83 0.53
C VAL A 15 25.09 13.38 0.63
N LYS A 16 25.93 12.79 1.48
CA LYS A 16 27.36 13.11 1.61
C LYS A 16 28.19 12.00 0.98
N TYR A 17 29.11 12.33 0.08
CA TYR A 17 29.97 11.38 -0.63
C TYR A 17 31.32 12.01 -0.98
N SER A 18 32.30 11.22 -1.45
CA SER A 18 33.55 11.76 -1.98
C SER A 18 33.62 11.55 -3.49
N LEU A 19 33.87 12.61 -4.26
CA LEU A 19 34.10 12.55 -5.70
C LEU A 19 35.55 12.93 -5.96
N ALA A 20 36.33 12.01 -6.56
CA ALA A 20 37.78 12.19 -6.76
C ALA A 20 38.55 12.57 -5.46
N GLY A 21 38.14 11.99 -4.31
CA GLY A 21 38.73 12.27 -3.00
C GLY A 21 38.29 13.60 -2.37
N GLN A 22 37.44 14.39 -3.05
CA GLN A 22 36.88 15.62 -2.50
C GLN A 22 35.52 15.33 -1.83
N PRO A 23 35.36 15.64 -0.53
CA PRO A 23 34.07 15.48 0.15
C PRO A 23 33.05 16.47 -0.46
N THR A 24 31.93 15.92 -0.90
CA THR A 24 30.83 16.62 -1.57
C THR A 24 29.52 16.30 -0.87
N GLN A 25 28.59 17.25 -0.89
CA GLN A 25 27.26 17.10 -0.33
C GLN A 25 26.22 17.59 -1.33
N ASN A 26 25.20 16.76 -1.61
CA ASN A 26 24.03 17.15 -2.38
C ASN A 26 22.80 17.19 -1.48
N GLN A 27 22.01 18.24 -1.61
CA GLN A 27 20.78 18.44 -0.86
C GLN A 27 19.59 18.49 -1.82
N LEU A 28 18.61 17.63 -1.59
CA LEU A 28 17.36 17.59 -2.34
C LEU A 28 16.22 17.96 -1.39
N ARG A 29 15.41 18.95 -1.77
CA ARG A 29 14.22 19.35 -1.03
C ARG A 29 12.96 18.89 -1.75
N PHE A 30 11.92 18.58 -0.98
CA PHE A 30 10.66 18.07 -1.50
C PHE A 30 9.48 18.55 -0.65
N SER A 31 8.34 18.79 -1.29
CA SER A 31 7.13 19.19 -0.57
C SER A 31 6.51 17.97 0.14
N LEU A 32 6.01 18.19 1.36
CA LEU A 32 5.17 17.25 2.09
C LEU A 32 3.70 17.44 1.76
N GLN A 33 3.35 18.17 0.70
CA GLN A 33 1.98 18.20 0.20
C GLN A 33 1.70 16.97 -0.68
N PRO A 34 0.54 16.30 -0.52
CA PRO A 34 0.12 15.24 -1.41
C PRO A 34 -0.04 15.80 -2.83
N THR A 35 0.86 15.43 -3.75
CA THR A 35 0.76 15.75 -5.18
C THR A 35 0.42 14.48 -5.94
N GLU A 36 -0.39 14.60 -7.00
CA GLU A 36 -1.15 13.47 -7.56
C GLU A 36 -0.32 12.34 -8.20
N ASP A 37 0.99 12.44 -8.48
CA ASP A 37 1.61 11.29 -9.18
C ASP A 37 3.13 11.00 -9.13
N THR A 38 4.03 11.73 -8.46
CA THR A 38 5.48 11.39 -8.60
C THR A 38 6.40 11.64 -7.40
N GLY A 39 5.88 12.05 -6.24
CA GLY A 39 6.68 12.33 -5.03
C GLY A 39 6.53 11.31 -3.88
N LEU A 40 5.86 10.18 -4.13
CA LEU A 40 5.27 9.32 -3.08
C LEU A 40 6.29 8.82 -2.03
N THR A 41 7.47 8.34 -2.41
CA THR A 41 8.41 7.76 -1.43
C THR A 41 9.04 8.82 -0.52
N ALA A 42 9.45 9.96 -1.08
CA ALA A 42 10.03 11.04 -0.29
C ALA A 42 8.97 11.69 0.61
N HIS A 43 7.77 11.97 0.08
CA HIS A 43 6.64 12.45 0.87
C HIS A 43 6.30 11.49 2.01
N ARG A 44 6.16 10.19 1.74
CA ARG A 44 5.89 9.18 2.77
C ARG A 44 6.99 9.10 3.82
N LEU A 45 8.26 9.22 3.40
CA LEU A 45 9.40 9.25 4.32
C LEU A 45 9.40 10.50 5.21
N GLY A 46 9.16 11.67 4.63
CA GLY A 46 9.07 12.94 5.36
C GLY A 46 7.88 12.96 6.33
N ALA A 47 6.71 12.51 5.88
CA ALA A 47 5.53 12.33 6.73
C ALA A 47 5.80 11.32 7.86
N ARG A 48 6.45 10.18 7.57
CA ARG A 48 6.81 9.19 8.60
C ARG A 48 7.81 9.74 9.60
N ALA A 49 8.82 10.49 9.16
CA ALA A 49 9.79 11.12 10.06
C ALA A 49 9.12 12.13 10.99
N LEU A 50 8.18 12.93 10.46
CA LEU A 50 7.40 13.88 11.26
C LEU A 50 6.48 13.17 12.26
N ILE A 51 5.77 12.12 11.83
CA ILE A 51 4.94 11.28 12.70
C ILE A 51 5.79 10.70 13.84
N CYS A 52 6.97 10.16 13.55
CA CYS A 52 7.85 9.62 14.59
C CYS A 52 8.36 10.70 15.58
N SER A 53 8.62 11.93 15.13
CA SER A 53 8.97 13.05 16.02
C SER A 53 7.82 13.38 16.97
N LEU A 54 6.61 13.53 16.44
CA LEU A 54 5.42 13.85 17.22
C LEU A 54 5.07 12.73 18.21
N GLU A 55 5.30 11.47 17.85
CA GLU A 55 5.11 10.33 18.73
C GLU A 55 6.15 10.29 19.87
N ALA A 56 7.40 10.66 19.60
CA ALA A 56 8.43 10.79 20.63
C ALA A 56 8.09 11.93 21.62
N GLU A 57 7.72 13.10 21.11
CA GLU A 57 7.26 14.24 21.91
C GLU A 57 6.05 13.87 22.78
N SER A 58 5.11 13.10 22.23
CA SER A 58 3.94 12.62 22.97
C SER A 58 4.30 11.68 24.14
N LYS A 59 5.35 10.87 23.99
CA LYS A 59 5.83 9.96 25.04
C LYS A 59 6.58 10.70 26.14
N GLU A 60 7.33 11.74 25.79
CA GLU A 60 8.08 12.57 26.75
C GLU A 60 7.16 13.45 27.60
N GLN A 61 6.08 13.98 27.00
CA GLN A 61 5.19 14.93 27.65
C GLN A 61 3.95 14.26 28.28
N GLY A 62 3.65 13.01 27.93
CA GLY A 62 2.52 12.25 28.49
C GLY A 62 1.17 12.89 28.17
N ASP A 63 0.28 12.97 29.16
CA ASP A 63 -1.06 13.59 29.01
C ASP A 63 -1.07 15.10 29.35
N GLN A 64 0.10 15.73 29.35
CA GLN A 64 0.18 17.19 29.41
C GLN A 64 -0.37 17.81 28.12
N SER A 65 -0.77 19.08 28.19
CA SER A 65 -1.38 19.79 27.06
C SER A 65 -0.56 19.72 25.77
N ASP A 66 0.77 19.75 25.87
CA ASP A 66 1.64 19.67 24.69
C ASP A 66 1.73 18.24 24.11
N GLY A 67 1.73 17.20 24.96
CA GLY A 67 1.64 15.82 24.51
C GLY A 67 0.31 15.51 23.80
N VAL A 68 -0.80 16.10 24.27
CA VAL A 68 -2.10 16.01 23.59
C VAL A 68 -2.08 16.69 22.23
N LYS A 69 -1.49 17.90 22.12
CA LYS A 69 -1.34 18.59 20.83
C LYS A 69 -0.45 17.81 19.86
N ALA A 70 0.62 17.17 20.34
CA ALA A 70 1.49 16.34 19.52
C ALA A 70 0.74 15.12 18.96
N LYS A 71 -0.10 14.46 19.79
CA LYS A 71 -0.99 13.37 19.35
C LYS A 71 -1.98 13.84 18.28
N GLU A 72 -2.63 14.98 18.49
CA GLU A 72 -3.60 15.54 17.52
C GLU A 72 -2.94 15.86 16.17
N LYS A 73 -1.76 16.50 16.19
CA LYS A 73 -0.99 16.75 14.96
C LYS A 73 -0.54 15.48 14.27
N ALA A 74 -0.14 14.44 15.01
CA ALA A 74 0.26 13.16 14.43
C ALA A 74 -0.92 12.48 13.69
N ILE A 75 -2.13 12.58 14.24
CA ILE A 75 -3.36 12.08 13.61
C ILE A 75 -3.64 12.85 12.33
N GLU A 76 -3.57 14.19 12.37
CA GLU A 76 -3.83 15.03 11.19
C GLU A 76 -2.83 14.75 10.05
N VAL A 77 -1.53 14.73 10.36
CA VAL A 77 -0.47 14.42 9.38
C VAL A 77 -0.66 13.02 8.80
N SER A 78 -1.00 12.05 9.63
CA SER A 78 -1.30 10.68 9.18
C SER A 78 -2.42 10.70 8.14
N ILE A 79 -3.58 11.29 8.46
CA ILE A 79 -4.75 11.34 7.58
C ILE A 79 -4.43 12.05 6.25
N GLN A 80 -3.73 13.18 6.29
CA GLN A 80 -3.41 13.96 5.10
C GLN A 80 -2.38 13.28 4.19
N SER A 81 -1.42 12.56 4.77
CA SER A 81 -0.34 11.90 4.02
C SER A 81 -0.64 10.43 3.64
N GLY A 82 -1.67 9.83 4.22
CA GLY A 82 -1.94 8.39 4.08
C GLY A 82 -0.85 7.51 4.72
N VAL A 83 -0.06 8.05 5.65
CA VAL A 83 1.01 7.34 6.36
C VAL A 83 0.56 7.01 7.78
N SER A 84 0.59 5.73 8.15
CA SER A 84 0.17 5.30 9.48
C SER A 84 1.09 5.83 10.60
N SER A 85 0.44 6.37 11.63
CA SER A 85 0.94 6.62 13.00
C SER A 85 0.50 5.49 13.95
N SER A 86 1.19 5.32 15.07
CA SER A 86 0.75 4.53 16.23
C SER A 86 -0.66 4.87 16.75
N LEU A 87 -1.20 6.03 16.39
CA LEU A 87 -2.55 6.48 16.75
C LEU A 87 -3.61 6.24 15.66
N THR A 88 -3.19 5.79 14.47
CA THR A 88 -4.07 5.74 13.29
C THR A 88 -3.81 4.48 12.45
N ALA A 89 -4.87 3.87 11.96
CA ALA A 89 -4.78 2.80 10.97
C ALA A 89 -5.62 3.16 9.73
N PHE A 90 -5.07 2.89 8.55
CA PHE A 90 -5.81 2.97 7.29
C PHE A 90 -6.37 1.59 6.95
N ILE A 91 -7.69 1.54 6.77
CA ILE A 91 -8.40 0.30 6.44
C ILE A 91 -9.13 0.54 5.13
N ALA A 92 -8.89 -0.33 4.15
CA ALA A 92 -9.64 -0.31 2.91
C ALA A 92 -11.09 -0.76 3.19
N VAL A 93 -12.05 0.08 2.80
CA VAL A 93 -13.48 -0.23 2.83
C VAL A 93 -13.99 -0.42 1.40
N ASN A 94 -14.79 -1.46 1.19
CA ASN A 94 -15.45 -1.66 -0.10
C ASN A 94 -16.51 -0.56 -0.26
N LYS A 95 -16.48 0.18 -1.39
CA LYS A 95 -17.41 1.30 -1.63
C LYS A 95 -18.87 0.86 -1.83
N GLY A 96 -19.12 -0.39 -2.22
CA GLY A 96 -20.46 -0.95 -2.40
C GLY A 96 -21.10 -1.46 -1.11
N SER A 97 -20.33 -2.10 -0.22
CA SER A 97 -20.85 -2.64 1.05
C SER A 97 -20.63 -1.73 2.26
N GLY A 98 -19.65 -0.81 2.20
CA GLY A 98 -19.22 -0.01 3.36
C GLY A 98 -18.44 -0.81 4.40
N GLU A 99 -18.18 -2.10 4.15
CA GLU A 99 -17.50 -2.98 5.11
C GLU A 99 -15.98 -2.94 4.92
N ALA A 100 -15.29 -2.91 6.06
CA ALA A 100 -13.85 -3.12 6.14
C ALA A 100 -13.55 -4.61 5.89
N ARG A 101 -13.14 -4.94 4.67
CA ARG A 101 -12.86 -6.33 4.29
C ARG A 101 -11.38 -6.62 4.49
N ALA A 102 -11.06 -7.15 5.66
CA ALA A 102 -9.72 -7.60 6.02
C ALA A 102 -9.56 -9.12 5.88
N SER A 103 -10.44 -9.82 5.16
CA SER A 103 -10.41 -11.29 5.01
C SER A 103 -9.17 -11.81 4.27
N GLY A 104 -8.45 -10.95 3.55
CA GLY A 104 -7.39 -11.37 2.63
C GLY A 104 -7.93 -11.82 1.28
N SER A 105 -9.19 -11.54 0.96
CA SER A 105 -9.80 -11.91 -0.32
C SER A 105 -10.25 -10.68 -1.09
N TRP A 106 -10.33 -10.82 -2.42
CA TRP A 106 -10.79 -9.79 -3.33
C TRP A 106 -12.10 -10.17 -3.98
N LEU A 107 -12.97 -9.18 -4.16
CA LEU A 107 -14.18 -9.35 -4.93
C LEU A 107 -13.90 -9.12 -6.41
N LEU A 108 -14.54 -9.95 -7.23
CA LEU A 108 -14.53 -9.76 -8.67
C LEU A 108 -15.48 -8.61 -9.03
N GLU A 109 -14.96 -7.38 -8.99
CA GLU A 109 -15.70 -6.16 -9.34
C GLU A 109 -14.99 -5.38 -10.45
N SER A 110 -15.73 -4.47 -11.10
CA SER A 110 -15.22 -3.59 -12.15
C SER A 110 -13.93 -2.84 -11.78
N PRO A 111 -13.76 -2.28 -10.55
CA PRO A 111 -12.51 -1.63 -10.16
C PRO A 111 -11.30 -2.57 -10.17
N LEU A 112 -11.48 -3.82 -9.75
CA LEU A 112 -10.40 -4.82 -9.80
C LEU A 112 -10.05 -5.16 -11.24
N ALA A 113 -11.04 -5.45 -12.09
CA ALA A 113 -10.79 -5.73 -13.51
C ALA A 113 -10.05 -4.57 -14.18
N THR A 114 -10.47 -3.33 -13.89
CA THR A 114 -9.82 -2.11 -14.39
C THR A 114 -8.37 -2.01 -13.90
N ALA A 115 -8.10 -2.29 -12.62
CA ALA A 115 -6.75 -2.29 -12.07
C ALA A 115 -5.84 -3.34 -12.73
N LEU A 116 -6.41 -4.48 -13.15
CA LEU A 116 -5.72 -5.53 -13.91
C LEU A 116 -5.53 -5.18 -15.40
N GLY A 117 -6.07 -4.05 -15.87
CA GLY A 117 -6.04 -3.66 -17.28
C GLY A 117 -6.97 -4.51 -18.17
N LYS A 118 -8.05 -5.05 -17.61
CA LYS A 118 -9.02 -5.94 -18.28
C LYS A 118 -10.45 -5.44 -18.12
N THR A 119 -11.35 -5.94 -18.96
CA THR A 119 -12.79 -5.81 -18.75
C THR A 119 -13.31 -6.90 -17.81
N LEU A 120 -14.41 -6.63 -17.10
CA LEU A 120 -15.02 -7.63 -16.22
C LEU A 120 -15.40 -8.91 -16.99
N GLN A 121 -15.91 -8.77 -18.21
CA GLN A 121 -16.30 -9.88 -19.08
C GLN A 121 -15.11 -10.78 -19.45
N GLU A 122 -13.95 -10.21 -19.79
CA GLU A 122 -12.73 -10.98 -20.08
C GLU A 122 -12.27 -11.79 -18.86
N VAL A 123 -12.35 -11.18 -17.68
CA VAL A 123 -11.97 -11.82 -16.42
C VAL A 123 -12.93 -12.95 -16.08
N GLU A 124 -14.24 -12.73 -16.21
CA GLU A 124 -15.26 -13.76 -15.94
C GLU A 124 -15.20 -14.92 -16.92
N SER A 125 -14.96 -14.65 -18.20
CA SER A 125 -14.87 -15.67 -19.25
C SER A 125 -13.64 -16.57 -19.11
N SER A 126 -12.59 -16.08 -18.44
CA SER A 126 -11.35 -16.80 -18.21
C SER A 126 -11.33 -17.57 -16.88
N LYS A 127 -12.41 -17.48 -16.10
CA LYS A 127 -12.53 -18.11 -14.78
C LYS A 127 -12.65 -19.64 -14.91
N PRO A 128 -11.84 -20.44 -14.20
CA PRO A 128 -12.05 -21.89 -14.13
C PRO A 128 -13.43 -22.27 -13.57
N GLU A 129 -14.03 -23.36 -14.04
CA GLU A 129 -15.38 -23.77 -13.63
C GLU A 129 -15.48 -24.18 -12.16
N SER A 130 -14.40 -24.75 -11.62
CA SER A 130 -14.31 -25.30 -10.26
C SER A 130 -14.09 -24.26 -9.16
N VAL A 131 -13.95 -22.97 -9.49
CA VAL A 131 -13.63 -21.93 -8.50
C VAL A 131 -14.70 -20.84 -8.38
N SER A 132 -14.84 -20.35 -7.15
CA SER A 132 -15.69 -19.20 -6.85
C SER A 132 -15.10 -17.92 -7.44
N PRO A 133 -15.93 -16.90 -7.75
CA PRO A 133 -15.45 -15.61 -8.24
C PRO A 133 -14.46 -14.93 -7.29
N GLU A 134 -14.62 -15.13 -5.97
CA GLU A 134 -13.75 -14.55 -4.95
C GLU A 134 -12.36 -15.20 -4.92
N VAL A 135 -12.30 -16.54 -5.05
CA VAL A 135 -11.03 -17.26 -5.22
C VAL A 135 -10.33 -16.78 -6.51
N TRP A 136 -11.07 -16.68 -7.61
CA TRP A 136 -10.52 -16.23 -8.88
C TRP A 136 -9.96 -14.80 -8.83
N ALA A 137 -10.73 -13.86 -8.29
CA ALA A 137 -10.29 -12.47 -8.10
C ALA A 137 -9.06 -12.38 -7.20
N THR A 138 -9.01 -13.17 -6.12
CA THR A 138 -7.87 -13.19 -5.20
C THR A 138 -6.61 -13.73 -5.87
N VAL A 139 -6.71 -14.82 -6.64
CA VAL A 139 -5.58 -15.36 -7.43
C VAL A 139 -5.08 -14.32 -8.43
N LEU A 140 -5.97 -13.65 -9.16
CA LEU A 140 -5.58 -12.62 -10.13
C LEU A 140 -4.90 -11.41 -9.47
N ALA A 141 -5.41 -10.94 -8.33
CA ALA A 141 -4.82 -9.83 -7.61
C ALA A 141 -3.40 -10.17 -7.16
N VAL A 142 -3.19 -11.34 -6.54
CA VAL A 142 -1.85 -11.79 -6.11
C VAL A 142 -0.92 -11.99 -7.31
N THR A 143 -1.40 -12.64 -8.37
CA THR A 143 -0.62 -12.84 -9.60
C THR A 143 -0.20 -11.51 -10.22
N TRP A 144 -1.08 -10.51 -10.23
CA TRP A 144 -0.76 -9.18 -10.74
C TRP A 144 0.26 -8.45 -9.88
N LEU A 145 0.15 -8.53 -8.55
CA LEU A 145 1.13 -7.92 -7.63
C LEU A 145 2.54 -8.48 -7.89
N HIS A 146 2.67 -9.80 -8.00
CA HIS A 146 3.94 -10.45 -8.32
C HIS A 146 4.42 -10.19 -9.76
N GLY A 147 3.52 -10.04 -10.72
CA GLY A 147 3.86 -9.84 -12.12
C GLY A 147 4.23 -8.40 -12.49
N PHE A 148 3.60 -7.41 -11.85
CA PHE A 148 3.63 -6.01 -12.30
C PHE A 148 3.97 -4.98 -11.22
N LYS A 149 4.00 -5.37 -9.93
CA LYS A 149 4.22 -4.44 -8.81
C LYS A 149 5.38 -4.80 -7.90
N MET A 150 6.35 -5.57 -8.39
CA MET A 150 7.53 -5.96 -7.59
C MET A 150 8.36 -4.77 -7.09
N ASP A 151 8.29 -3.61 -7.76
CA ASP A 151 8.89 -2.35 -7.34
C ASP A 151 8.36 -1.83 -5.99
N ALA A 152 7.15 -2.25 -5.60
CA ALA A 152 6.49 -1.89 -4.34
C ALA A 152 6.29 -3.10 -3.41
N GLN A 153 7.10 -4.17 -3.51
CA GLN A 153 6.91 -5.42 -2.77
C GLN A 153 6.61 -5.22 -1.28
N VAL A 154 7.40 -4.38 -0.60
CA VAL A 154 7.24 -4.10 0.84
C VAL A 154 5.83 -3.58 1.19
N GLU A 155 5.14 -2.92 0.26
CA GLU A 155 3.80 -2.37 0.48
C GLU A 155 2.70 -3.43 0.41
N TRP A 156 2.88 -4.49 -0.38
CA TRP A 156 1.84 -5.49 -0.64
C TRP A 156 2.16 -6.90 -0.17
N GLU A 157 3.40 -7.21 0.22
CA GLU A 157 3.82 -8.58 0.56
C GLU A 157 2.99 -9.19 1.69
N PHE A 158 2.68 -8.41 2.73
CA PHE A 158 1.79 -8.87 3.81
C PHE A 158 0.35 -9.07 3.35
N LEU A 159 -0.14 -8.28 2.40
CA LEU A 159 -1.47 -8.46 1.82
C LEU A 159 -1.51 -9.75 0.99
N ALA A 160 -0.48 -10.01 0.17
CA ALA A 160 -0.35 -11.23 -0.61
C ALA A 160 -0.22 -12.46 0.30
N MET A 161 0.61 -12.41 1.34
CA MET A 161 0.70 -13.50 2.33
C MET A 161 -0.64 -13.83 2.97
N LYS A 162 -1.41 -12.79 3.36
CA LYS A 162 -2.75 -12.99 3.94
C LYS A 162 -3.70 -13.62 2.93
N ALA A 163 -3.61 -13.21 1.68
CA ALA A 163 -4.41 -13.75 0.58
C ALA A 163 -4.14 -15.22 0.32
N VAL A 164 -2.86 -15.57 0.25
CA VAL A 164 -2.41 -16.96 0.07
C VAL A 164 -2.85 -17.82 1.25
N SER A 165 -2.73 -17.32 2.48
CA SER A 165 -3.24 -18.03 3.66
C SER A 165 -4.75 -18.25 3.60
N TRP A 166 -5.51 -17.27 3.10
CA TRP A 166 -6.95 -17.39 2.91
C TRP A 166 -7.28 -18.44 1.83
N LEU A 167 -6.60 -18.41 0.69
CA LEU A 167 -6.77 -19.38 -0.41
C LEU A 167 -6.51 -20.83 0.03
N HIS A 168 -5.51 -21.07 0.88
CA HIS A 168 -5.26 -22.38 1.47
C HIS A 168 -6.40 -22.84 2.40
N GLY A 169 -7.02 -21.91 3.14
CA GLY A 169 -8.16 -22.17 4.01
C GLY A 169 -9.44 -22.57 3.26
N GLU A 170 -9.66 -21.99 2.08
CA GLU A 170 -10.80 -22.28 1.20
C GLU A 170 -10.73 -23.66 0.50
N LYS A 171 -9.65 -24.42 0.70
CA LYS A 171 -9.43 -25.77 0.13
C LYS A 171 -9.61 -25.82 -1.39
N VAL A 172 -9.01 -24.85 -2.09
CA VAL A 172 -9.12 -24.71 -3.55
C VAL A 172 -8.48 -25.91 -4.24
N PRO A 173 -9.24 -26.79 -4.93
CA PRO A 173 -8.70 -28.05 -5.47
C PRO A 173 -7.82 -27.89 -6.71
N CYS A 174 -7.74 -26.70 -7.32
CA CYS A 174 -7.08 -26.46 -8.60
C CYS A 174 -6.29 -25.14 -8.63
N LEU A 175 -5.65 -24.78 -7.53
CA LEU A 175 -4.97 -23.48 -7.38
C LEU A 175 -3.88 -23.25 -8.45
N THR A 176 -3.13 -24.30 -8.79
CA THR A 176 -2.15 -24.32 -9.89
C THR A 176 -2.79 -23.99 -11.26
N GLU A 177 -3.98 -24.54 -11.55
CA GLU A 177 -4.70 -24.24 -12.78
C GLU A 177 -5.18 -22.79 -12.83
N CYS A 178 -5.62 -22.26 -11.68
CA CYS A 178 -6.02 -20.87 -11.54
C CYS A 178 -4.83 -19.93 -11.78
N LEU A 179 -3.65 -20.23 -11.21
CA LEU A 179 -2.45 -19.45 -11.49
C LEU A 179 -2.10 -19.48 -12.98
N ARG A 180 -2.14 -20.65 -13.60
CA ARG A 180 -1.85 -20.78 -15.04
C ARG A 180 -2.81 -19.96 -15.90
N ALA A 181 -4.11 -20.02 -15.61
CA ALA A 181 -5.12 -19.22 -16.28
C ALA A 181 -4.90 -17.71 -16.04
N GLY A 182 -4.55 -17.32 -14.81
CA GLY A 182 -4.26 -15.94 -14.44
C GLY A 182 -3.03 -15.37 -15.16
N ASN A 183 -1.94 -16.13 -15.20
CA ASN A 183 -0.74 -15.81 -15.95
C ASN A 183 -1.04 -15.60 -17.45
N LEU A 184 -1.85 -16.49 -18.04
CA LEU A 184 -2.27 -16.35 -19.44
C LEU A 184 -3.11 -15.09 -19.68
N LEU A 185 -4.09 -14.82 -18.80
CA LEU A 185 -4.95 -13.65 -18.90
C LEU A 185 -4.16 -12.35 -18.78
N LEU A 186 -3.27 -12.27 -17.79
CA LEU A 186 -2.50 -11.07 -17.48
C LEU A 186 -1.25 -10.91 -18.37
N GLY A 187 -0.82 -11.96 -19.07
CA GLY A 187 0.40 -11.95 -19.88
C GLY A 187 1.68 -11.95 -19.04
N CYS A 188 1.66 -12.56 -17.86
CA CYS A 188 2.81 -12.69 -16.96
C CYS A 188 3.19 -14.17 -16.74
N GLN A 189 4.31 -14.40 -16.05
CA GLN A 189 4.88 -15.73 -15.80
C GLN A 189 5.28 -15.89 -14.33
N VAL A 190 4.32 -15.71 -13.42
CA VAL A 190 4.52 -15.90 -11.98
C VAL A 190 4.58 -17.39 -11.65
N GLN A 191 5.59 -17.79 -10.87
CA GLN A 191 5.78 -19.17 -10.43
C GLN A 191 4.97 -19.47 -9.16
N GLU A 192 4.56 -20.73 -8.97
CA GLU A 192 3.80 -21.16 -7.78
C GLU A 192 4.57 -20.88 -6.49
N SER A 193 5.88 -21.16 -6.50
CA SER A 193 6.77 -20.92 -5.36
C SER A 193 6.87 -19.44 -4.97
N SER A 194 6.67 -18.51 -5.91
CA SER A 194 6.68 -17.07 -5.62
C SER A 194 5.45 -16.62 -4.83
N MET A 195 4.34 -17.35 -4.96
CA MET A 195 3.11 -17.08 -4.21
C MET A 195 3.04 -17.89 -2.91
N GLY A 196 4.11 -18.61 -2.53
CA GLY A 196 4.13 -19.43 -1.31
C GLY A 196 3.17 -20.64 -1.35
N MET A 197 2.95 -21.19 -2.56
CA MET A 197 2.17 -22.40 -2.82
C MET A 197 3.07 -23.61 -3.06
#